data_AF-A0A392SE02-F1
#
_entry.id   AF-A0A392SE02-F1
#
_cell.length_a   1.000
_cell.length_b   1.000
_cell.length_c   1.000
_cell.angle_alpha   90.00
_cell.angle_beta   90.00
_cell.angle_gamma   90.00
#
_symmetry.space_group_name_H-M   'P 1'
#
loop_
_entity.id
_entity.type
_entity.pdbx_description
1 polymer ?
#
loop_
_entity_poly.entity_id
_entity_poly.type
_entity_poly.pdbx_seq_one_letter_code
_entity_poly.pdbx_strand_id
1 'polypeptide(L)'
;NAFAQDANNRTAERVAQENRTGNEDELRLERFLKNQPPTFAGGYDPEGSQKWLEDVERIFKAMRCTEEQKVVLGTYMLREEADHWWDNANQRLGVGGVVVTWAMFK
;
A
#
# COMPACT_ATOMS: atom_id res chain seq x y z
N ASN A 1 29.63 -15.47 27.01
CA ASN A 1 30.00 -14.17 26.42
C ASN A 1 28.77 -13.29 26.25
N ALA A 2 28.73 -12.14 26.94
CA ALA A 2 27.60 -11.20 26.93
C ALA A 2 27.25 -10.67 25.51
N PHE A 3 28.26 -10.51 24.65
CA PHE A 3 28.09 -10.07 23.26
C PHE A 3 27.22 -11.00 22.40
N ALA A 4 27.26 -12.32 22.64
CA ALA A 4 26.45 -13.28 21.87
C ALA A 4 24.98 -13.29 22.34
N GLN A 5 24.71 -12.95 23.62
CA GLN A 5 23.35 -12.87 24.15
C GLN A 5 22.64 -11.58 23.70
N ASP A 6 23.36 -10.45 23.68
CA ASP A 6 22.83 -9.16 23.19
C ASP A 6 22.45 -9.22 21.69
N ALA A 7 23.29 -9.85 20.86
CA ALA A 7 23.01 -10.04 19.43
C ALA A 7 21.77 -10.93 19.18
N ASN A 8 21.60 -12.00 19.96
CA ASN A 8 20.42 -12.86 19.87
C ASN A 8 19.14 -12.13 20.30
N ASN A 9 19.20 -11.32 21.36
CA ASN A 9 18.03 -10.58 21.83
C ASN A 9 17.54 -9.56 20.79
N ARG A 10 18.46 -8.80 20.19
CA ARG A 10 18.13 -7.84 19.11
C ARG A 10 17.54 -8.52 17.88
N THR A 11 18.04 -9.71 17.54
CA THR A 11 17.52 -10.48 16.40
C THR A 11 16.10 -10.98 16.69
N ALA A 12 15.84 -11.47 17.89
CA ALA A 12 14.51 -11.91 18.32
C ALA A 12 13.50 -10.75 18.34
N GLU A 13 13.90 -9.56 18.81
CA GLU A 13 13.07 -8.36 18.81
C GLU A 13 12.72 -7.91 17.39
N ARG A 14 13.68 -7.92 16.46
CA ARG A 14 13.45 -7.56 15.06
C ARG A 14 12.46 -8.50 14.38
N VAL A 15 12.63 -9.81 14.56
CA VAL A 15 11.70 -10.83 14.01
C VAL A 15 10.30 -10.67 14.62
N ALA A 16 10.21 -10.38 15.92
CA ALA A 16 8.92 -10.15 16.56
C ALA A 16 8.24 -8.86 16.09
N GLN A 17 9.00 -7.84 15.70
CA GLN A 17 8.48 -6.60 15.14
C GLN A 17 8.01 -6.80 13.69
N GLU A 18 8.81 -7.45 12.86
CA GLU A 18 8.47 -7.79 11.46
C GLU A 18 7.18 -8.63 11.39
N ASN A 19 7.06 -9.66 12.25
CA ASN A 19 5.84 -10.46 12.33
C ASN A 19 4.61 -9.65 12.76
N ARG A 20 4.77 -8.69 13.66
CA ARG A 20 3.67 -7.80 14.08
C ARG A 20 3.24 -6.89 12.94
N THR A 21 4.18 -6.25 12.24
CA THR A 21 3.89 -5.40 11.10
C THR A 21 3.21 -6.18 9.97
N GLY A 22 3.71 -7.37 9.63
CA GLY A 22 3.09 -8.21 8.60
C GLY A 22 1.65 -8.61 8.92
N ASN A 23 1.36 -8.95 10.17
CA ASN A 23 0.00 -9.27 10.62
C ASN A 23 -0.93 -8.04 10.55
N GLU A 24 -0.44 -6.86 10.98
CA GLU A 24 -1.21 -5.62 10.89
C GLU A 24 -1.53 -5.25 9.43
N ASP A 25 -0.60 -5.48 8.51
CA ASP A 25 -0.78 -5.23 7.09
C ASP A 25 -1.80 -6.19 6.46
N GLU A 26 -1.73 -7.48 6.79
CA GLU A 26 -2.72 -8.50 6.37
C GLU A 26 -4.13 -8.15 6.87
N LEU A 27 -4.27 -7.83 8.16
CA LEU A 27 -5.56 -7.42 8.75
C LEU A 27 -6.11 -6.16 8.09
N ARG A 28 -5.23 -5.22 7.69
CA ARG A 28 -5.64 -4.00 7.00
C ARG A 28 -6.11 -4.31 5.59
N LEU A 29 -5.40 -5.15 4.84
CA LEU A 29 -5.81 -5.59 3.51
C LEU A 29 -7.16 -6.30 3.58
N GLU A 30 -7.37 -7.22 4.52
CA GLU A 30 -8.65 -7.89 4.70
C GLU A 30 -9.80 -6.89 4.97
N ARG A 31 -9.58 -5.93 5.86
CA ARG A 31 -10.57 -4.88 6.17
C ARG A 31 -10.88 -4.04 4.94
N PHE A 32 -9.86 -3.72 4.15
CA PHE A 32 -10.03 -2.98 2.91
C PHE A 32 -10.89 -3.77 1.92
N LEU A 33 -10.55 -5.04 1.65
CA LEU A 33 -11.31 -5.89 0.74
C LEU A 33 -12.74 -6.18 1.21
N LYS A 34 -12.98 -6.23 2.51
CA LYS A 34 -14.35 -6.33 3.09
C LYS A 34 -15.25 -5.15 2.73
N ASN A 35 -14.69 -3.99 2.38
CA ASN A 35 -15.45 -2.83 1.89
C ASN A 35 -15.73 -2.91 0.37
N GLN A 36 -15.31 -3.98 -0.31
CA GLN A 36 -15.52 -4.19 -1.74
C GLN A 36 -15.05 -2.99 -2.59
N PRO A 37 -13.76 -2.60 -2.48
CA PRO A 37 -13.23 -1.52 -3.29
C PRO A 37 -13.37 -1.85 -4.78
N PRO A 38 -13.68 -0.85 -5.63
CA PRO A 38 -13.73 -1.06 -7.07
C PRO A 38 -12.32 -1.30 -7.64
N THR A 39 -12.23 -2.10 -8.70
CA THR A 39 -10.99 -2.26 -9.48
C THR A 39 -10.89 -1.21 -10.58
N PHE A 40 -9.68 -0.84 -10.99
CA PHE A 40 -9.44 0.05 -12.12
C PHE A 40 -8.50 -0.59 -13.13
N ALA A 41 -9.00 -0.86 -14.34
CA ALA A 41 -8.23 -1.47 -15.41
C ALA A 41 -7.40 -0.45 -16.22
N GLY A 42 -7.70 0.84 -16.08
CA GLY A 42 -7.15 1.91 -16.92
C GLY A 42 -8.12 2.36 -18.00
N GLY A 43 -7.56 2.88 -19.10
CA GLY A 43 -8.31 3.39 -20.24
C GLY A 43 -8.53 4.91 -20.25
N TYR A 44 -9.08 5.41 -21.36
CA TYR A 44 -9.41 6.82 -21.55
C TYR A 44 -10.85 7.10 -21.07
N ASP A 45 -11.06 7.01 -19.77
CA ASP A 45 -12.33 7.36 -19.12
C ASP A 45 -12.07 8.27 -17.92
N PRO A 46 -12.06 9.61 -18.11
CA PRO A 46 -11.84 10.55 -17.03
C PRO A 46 -12.90 10.47 -15.92
N GLU A 47 -14.16 10.18 -16.27
CA GLU A 47 -15.26 10.09 -15.31
C GLU A 47 -15.16 8.80 -14.50
N GLY A 48 -14.90 7.66 -15.16
CA GLY A 48 -14.66 6.38 -14.50
C GLY A 48 -13.44 6.41 -13.59
N SER A 49 -12.35 7.06 -14.03
CA SER A 49 -11.13 7.24 -13.22
C SER A 49 -11.41 8.05 -11.96
N GLN A 50 -12.11 9.18 -12.10
CA GLN A 50 -12.47 10.05 -10.98
C GLN A 50 -13.40 9.32 -9.99
N LYS A 51 -14.40 8.60 -10.51
CA LYS A 51 -15.34 7.84 -9.68
C LYS A 51 -14.64 6.72 -8.90
N TRP A 52 -13.76 5.97 -9.56
CA TRP A 52 -12.95 4.94 -8.89
C TRP A 52 -12.15 5.54 -7.74
N LEU A 53 -11.51 6.69 -8.00
CA LEU A 53 -10.70 7.39 -7.01
C LEU A 53 -11.54 7.84 -5.80
N GLU A 54 -12.71 8.43 -6.03
CA GLU A 54 -13.62 8.87 -4.97
C GLU A 54 -14.12 7.72 -4.09
N ASP A 55 -14.47 6.58 -4.70
CA ASP A 55 -14.95 5.40 -3.97
C ASP A 55 -13.84 4.77 -3.13
N VAL A 56 -12.61 4.69 -3.66
CA VAL A 56 -11.44 4.20 -2.91
C VAL A 56 -11.05 5.17 -1.78
N GLU A 57 -11.04 6.49 -2.04
CA GLU A 57 -10.73 7.50 -1.02
C GLU A 57 -11.77 7.53 0.12
N ARG A 58 -13.05 7.22 -0.18
CA ARG A 58 -14.08 7.05 0.86
C ARG A 58 -13.73 5.93 1.83
N ILE A 59 -13.26 4.79 1.32
CA ILE A 59 -12.84 3.65 2.15
C ILE A 59 -11.60 4.01 2.97
N PHE A 60 -10.61 4.65 2.37
CA PHE A 60 -9.40 5.11 3.08
C PHE A 60 -9.73 6.05 4.24
N LYS A 61 -10.67 6.97 4.03
CA LYS A 61 -11.13 7.87 5.08
C LYS A 61 -11.83 7.11 6.21
N ALA A 62 -12.67 6.13 5.90
CA ALA A 62 -13.34 5.30 6.90
C ALA A 62 -12.36 4.46 7.73
N MET A 63 -11.31 3.93 7.08
CA MET A 63 -10.27 3.13 7.71
C MET A 63 -9.16 3.95 8.38
N ARG A 64 -9.12 5.27 8.17
CA ARG A 64 -8.06 6.18 8.64
C ARG A 64 -6.67 5.78 8.12
N CYS A 65 -6.58 5.41 6.85
CA CYS A 65 -5.32 5.02 6.22
C CYS A 65 -4.32 6.18 6.17
N THR A 66 -3.04 5.91 6.44
CA THR A 66 -1.92 6.85 6.19
C THR A 66 -1.63 6.95 4.69
N GLU A 67 -0.86 7.95 4.26
CA GLU A 67 -0.52 8.14 2.85
C GLU A 67 0.17 6.91 2.24
N GLU A 68 1.06 6.27 2.99
CA GLU A 68 1.77 5.06 2.57
C GLU A 68 0.81 3.88 2.42
N GLN A 69 -0.12 3.72 3.37
CA GLN A 69 -1.14 2.67 3.33
C GLN A 69 -2.10 2.85 2.15
N LYS A 70 -2.45 4.10 1.81
CA LYS A 70 -3.32 4.40 0.67
C LYS A 70 -2.67 3.97 -0.65
N VAL A 71 -1.38 4.25 -0.82
CA VAL A 71 -0.64 3.81 -2.01
C VAL A 71 -0.71 2.29 -2.13
N VAL A 72 -0.30 1.55 -1.09
CA VAL A 72 -0.31 0.07 -1.11
C VAL A 72 -1.69 -0.51 -1.42
N LEU A 73 -2.73 -0.03 -0.74
CA LEU A 73 -4.09 -0.55 -0.91
C LEU A 73 -4.74 -0.11 -2.23
N GLY A 74 -4.46 1.12 -2.68
CA GLY A 74 -5.03 1.65 -3.92
C GLY A 74 -4.41 0.99 -5.14
N THR A 75 -3.09 0.80 -5.13
CA THR A 75 -2.38 0.12 -6.22
C THR A 75 -2.75 -1.35 -6.30
N TYR A 76 -3.08 -1.98 -5.16
CA TYR A 76 -3.63 -3.34 -5.14
C TYR A 76 -4.93 -3.50 -5.94
N MET A 77 -5.68 -2.41 -6.18
CA MET A 77 -6.93 -2.44 -6.94
C MET A 77 -6.76 -2.14 -8.44
N LEU A 78 -5.53 -1.86 -8.88
CA LEU A 78 -5.24 -1.70 -10.29
C LEU A 78 -5.22 -3.03 -11.02
N ARG A 79 -5.66 -3.03 -12.26
CA ARG A 79 -5.67 -4.18 -13.15
C ARG A 79 -5.15 -3.76 -14.51
N GLU A 80 -4.73 -4.75 -15.30
CA GLU A 80 -4.41 -4.58 -16.72
C GLU A 80 -3.49 -3.37 -16.99
N GLU A 81 -3.95 -2.41 -17.79
CA GLU A 81 -3.16 -1.29 -18.27
C GLU A 81 -2.76 -0.33 -17.14
N ALA A 82 -3.64 -0.12 -16.16
CA ALA A 82 -3.35 0.72 -15.01
C ALA A 82 -2.27 0.10 -14.11
N ASP A 83 -2.29 -1.22 -13.93
CA ASP A 83 -1.29 -1.94 -13.13
C ASP A 83 0.11 -1.83 -13.78
N HIS A 84 0.18 -2.07 -15.09
CA HIS A 84 1.42 -1.89 -15.86
C HIS A 84 1.93 -0.45 -15.86
N TRP A 85 1.03 0.53 -15.97
CA TRP A 85 1.39 1.94 -15.88
C TRP A 85 2.00 2.26 -14.52
N TRP A 86 1.36 1.80 -13.43
CA TRP A 86 1.83 2.05 -12.08
C TRP A 86 3.19 1.40 -11.81
N ASP A 87 3.41 0.16 -12.23
CA ASP A 87 4.70 -0.51 -12.06
C ASP A 87 5.85 0.29 -12.69
N ASN A 88 5.67 0.78 -13.92
CA ASN A 88 6.66 1.61 -14.59
C ASN A 88 6.81 3.00 -13.93
N ALA A 89 5.74 3.60 -13.44
CA ALA A 89 5.80 4.88 -12.71
C ALA A 89 6.53 4.71 -11.37
N ASN A 90 6.18 3.69 -10.59
CA ASN A 90 6.75 3.37 -9.30
C ASN A 90 8.25 3.05 -9.40
N GLN A 91 8.69 2.36 -10.46
CA GLN A 91 10.12 2.16 -10.73
C GLN A 91 10.88 3.48 -10.91
N ARG A 92 10.26 4.50 -11.50
CA ARG A 92 10.87 5.82 -11.70
C ARG A 92 10.82 6.67 -10.44
N LEU A 93 9.72 6.60 -9.70
CA LEU A 93 9.51 7.35 -8.46
C LEU A 93 10.34 6.79 -7.29
N GLY A 94 10.57 5.47 -7.27
CA GLY A 94 11.41 4.80 -6.27
C GLY A 94 12.91 5.07 -6.44
N VAL A 95 13.34 5.70 -7.53
CA VAL A 95 14.74 6.11 -7.73
C VAL A 95 15.07 7.21 -6.73
N GLY A 96 15.89 6.88 -5.73
CA GLY A 96 16.40 7.84 -4.74
C GLY A 96 15.77 7.76 -3.35
N GLY A 97 14.97 6.72 -3.05
CA GLY A 97 14.41 6.52 -1.71
C GLY A 97 13.28 7.49 -1.37
N VAL A 98 12.65 8.11 -2.37
CA VAL A 98 11.49 8.97 -2.20
C VAL A 98 10.30 8.10 -1.78
N VAL A 99 9.66 8.46 -0.67
CA VAL A 99 8.40 7.84 -0.24
C VAL A 99 7.31 8.31 -1.20
N VAL A 100 6.76 7.37 -1.96
CA VAL A 100 5.64 7.62 -2.85
C VAL A 100 4.39 7.88 -2.01
N THR A 101 3.81 9.06 -2.14
CA THR A 101 2.59 9.46 -1.43
C THR A 101 1.36 9.23 -2.30
N TRP A 102 0.17 9.16 -1.69
CA TRP A 102 -1.07 9.03 -2.44
C TRP A 102 -1.32 10.22 -3.37
N ALA A 103 -0.89 11.42 -2.97
CA ALA A 103 -0.94 12.61 -3.82
C ALA A 103 -0.06 12.51 -5.07
N MET A 104 1.03 11.71 -5.05
CA MET A 104 1.88 11.46 -6.23
C MET A 104 1.34 10.33 -7.11
N PHE A 105 0.53 9.44 -6.53
CA PHE A 105 -0.12 8.35 -7.26
C PHE A 105 -1.25 8.86 -8.16
N LYS A 106 -2.07 9.77 -7.65
CA LYS A 106 -3.20 10.39 -8.36
C LYS A 106 -2.74 11.22 -9.56
#